data_AF-A0A3G8RE97-F1
#
_entry.id   AF-A0A3G8RE97-F1
#
_cell.length_a   1.000
_cell.length_b   1.000
_cell.length_c   1.000
_cell.angle_alpha   90.00
_cell.angle_beta   90.00
_cell.angle_gamma   90.00
#
_symmetry.space_group_name_H-M   'P 1'
#
loop_
_entity.id
_entity.type
_entity.pdbx_description
1 polymer ?
#
loop_
_entity_poly.entity_id
_entity_poly.type
_entity_poly.pdbx_seq_one_letter_code
_entity_poly.pdbx_strand_id
1 'polypeptide(L)'
;MAKMIKKYDFNQCVFYKLKSKNKLAKYLNLEVSQLKQIEAMIKYRTFNHKQEGKKDRLITAPNDDLKRVQKRVLQLLSRLERPSWLISGERGKSYIDNAKTHQKSKYVLTIDIRSFYGNTIREYVYLFWRDEMMMSNDTAES
;
A
#
# COMPACT_ATOMS: atom_id res chain seq x y z
N MET A 1 2.29 -7.37 24.29
CA MET A 1 3.06 -6.27 23.67
C MET A 1 3.15 -6.49 22.17
N ALA A 2 2.93 -5.45 21.36
CA ALA A 2 3.06 -5.57 19.91
C ALA A 2 4.52 -5.86 19.52
N LYS A 3 4.79 -7.01 18.89
CA LYS A 3 6.14 -7.35 18.40
C LYS A 3 6.63 -6.25 17.45
N MET A 4 7.72 -5.57 17.82
CA MET A 4 8.38 -4.59 16.95
C MET A 4 8.88 -5.30 15.69
N ILE A 5 8.48 -4.79 14.54
CA ILE A 5 8.93 -5.29 13.24
C ILE A 5 10.17 -4.47 12.89
N LYS A 6 11.30 -5.16 12.62
CA LYS A 6 12.52 -4.48 12.16
C LYS A 6 12.19 -3.73 10.87
N LYS A 7 12.52 -2.44 10.86
CA LYS A 7 12.39 -1.56 9.71
C LYS A 7 13.73 -1.51 8.96
N TYR A 8 13.67 -1.22 7.67
CA TYR A 8 14.82 -1.17 6.78
C TYR A 8 14.66 -0.06 5.75
N ASP A 9 15.79 0.43 5.23
CA ASP A 9 15.82 1.37 4.11
C ASP A 9 15.20 0.75 2.84
N PHE A 10 14.75 1.60 1.92
CA PHE A 10 14.23 1.21 0.60
C PHE A 10 15.19 0.27 -0.13
N ASN A 11 16.49 0.50 -0.06
CA ASN A 11 17.48 -0.31 -0.77
C ASN A 11 17.61 -1.76 -0.27
N GLN A 12 17.02 -2.06 0.90
CA GLN A 12 16.99 -3.40 1.50
C GLN A 12 15.66 -4.12 1.26
N CYS A 13 14.71 -3.47 0.58
CA CYS A 13 13.44 -4.05 0.20
C CYS A 13 13.64 -5.20 -0.80
N VAL A 14 12.86 -6.26 -0.68
CA VAL A 14 12.90 -7.38 -1.64
C VAL A 14 12.50 -6.97 -3.07
N PHE A 15 11.76 -5.86 -3.20
CA PHE A 15 11.37 -5.30 -4.48
C PHE A 15 12.42 -4.36 -5.07
N TYR A 16 13.40 -3.92 -4.28
CA TYR A 16 14.41 -2.99 -4.76
C TYR A 16 15.31 -3.63 -5.80
N LYS A 17 15.43 -2.98 -6.97
CA LYS A 17 16.16 -3.48 -8.15
C LYS A 17 15.72 -4.89 -8.59
N LEU A 18 14.45 -5.25 -8.35
CA LEU A 18 13.92 -6.54 -8.75
C LEU A 18 13.68 -6.55 -10.27
N LYS A 19 14.32 -7.49 -10.98
CA LYS A 19 14.25 -7.58 -12.45
C LYS A 19 13.70 -8.92 -12.97
N SER A 20 13.35 -9.85 -12.08
CA SER A 20 12.97 -11.22 -12.44
C SER A 20 11.55 -11.53 -11.98
N LYS A 21 10.67 -11.90 -12.92
CA LYS A 21 9.32 -12.39 -12.62
C LYS A 21 9.31 -13.64 -11.73
N ASN A 22 10.30 -14.51 -11.89
CA ASN A 22 10.44 -15.69 -11.04
C ASN A 22 10.72 -15.31 -9.58
N LYS A 23 11.59 -14.31 -9.35
CA LYS A 23 11.82 -13.78 -7.99
C LYS A 23 10.59 -13.04 -7.46
N LEU A 24 9.90 -12.27 -8.30
CA LEU A 24 8.64 -11.60 -7.93
C LEU A 24 7.60 -12.62 -7.46
N ALA A 25 7.32 -13.66 -8.25
CA ALA A 25 6.41 -14.74 -7.90
C ALA A 25 6.81 -15.39 -6.57
N LYS A 26 8.09 -15.73 -6.40
CA LYS A 26 8.63 -16.27 -5.14
C LYS A 26 8.36 -15.35 -3.94
N TYR A 27 8.61 -14.05 -4.06
CA TYR A 27 8.37 -13.11 -2.95
C TYR A 27 6.89 -12.92 -2.65
N LEU A 28 6.03 -12.98 -3.67
CA LEU A 28 4.58 -12.91 -3.52
C LEU A 28 3.94 -14.23 -3.06
N ASN A 29 4.73 -15.29 -2.89
CA ASN A 29 4.26 -16.65 -2.60
C ASN A 29 3.26 -17.14 -3.67
N LEU A 30 3.62 -16.93 -4.93
CA LEU A 30 2.87 -17.36 -6.11
C LEU A 30 3.74 -18.26 -6.98
N GLU A 31 3.09 -19.15 -7.71
CA GLU A 31 3.69 -19.80 -8.86
C GLU A 31 3.86 -18.80 -10.02
N VAL A 32 4.84 -19.03 -10.90
CA VAL A 32 5.05 -18.17 -12.07
C VAL A 32 3.84 -18.19 -13.00
N SER A 33 3.15 -19.33 -13.11
CA SER A 33 1.88 -19.44 -13.85
C SER A 33 0.78 -18.58 -13.25
N GLN A 34 0.68 -18.51 -11.93
CA GLN A 34 -0.28 -17.67 -11.21
C GLN A 34 0.01 -16.19 -11.43
N LEU A 35 1.28 -15.78 -11.40
CA LEU A 35 1.69 -14.41 -11.69
C LEU A 35 1.32 -14.02 -13.14
N LYS A 36 1.49 -14.93 -14.11
CA LYS A 36 1.08 -14.69 -15.51
C LYS A 36 -0.43 -14.54 -15.67
N GLN A 37 -1.22 -15.10 -14.75
CA GLN A 37 -2.69 -15.05 -14.76
C GLN A 37 -3.24 -14.11 -13.68
N ILE A 38 -2.43 -13.16 -13.21
CA ILE A 38 -2.82 -12.27 -12.09
C ILE A 38 -4.10 -11.48 -12.41
N GLU A 39 -4.29 -11.07 -13.66
CA GLU A 39 -5.50 -10.38 -14.11
C GLU A 39 -6.77 -11.18 -13.84
N ALA A 40 -6.74 -12.50 -14.05
CA ALA A 40 -7.88 -13.37 -13.77
C ALA A 40 -8.18 -13.49 -12.27
N MET A 41 -7.22 -13.16 -11.40
CA MET A 41 -7.42 -13.08 -9.95
C MET A 41 -8.04 -11.75 -9.51
N ILE A 42 -8.01 -10.72 -10.38
CA ILE A 42 -8.52 -9.39 -10.05
C ILE A 42 -10.05 -9.42 -10.03
N LYS A 43 -10.62 -9.72 -8.86
CA LYS A 43 -12.07 -9.75 -8.64
C LYS A 43 -12.42 -8.97 -7.38
N TYR A 44 -13.27 -7.97 -7.55
CA TYR A 44 -13.81 -7.17 -6.45
C TYR A 44 -15.32 -7.32 -6.38
N ARG A 45 -15.85 -7.32 -5.15
CA ARG A 45 -17.27 -7.14 -4.89
C ARG A 45 -17.52 -5.74 -4.35
N THR A 46 -18.65 -5.15 -4.72
CA THR A 46 -19.06 -3.83 -4.23
C THR A 46 -20.25 -3.96 -3.30
N PHE A 47 -20.27 -3.15 -2.23
CA PHE A 47 -21.41 -3.06 -1.33
C PHE A 47 -21.40 -1.71 -0.60
N ASN A 48 -22.59 -1.22 -0.23
CA ASN A 48 -22.71 -0.01 0.57
C ASN A 48 -22.56 -0.33 2.06
N HIS A 49 -21.65 0.37 2.72
CA HIS A 49 -21.51 0.37 4.16
C HIS A 49 -22.24 1.59 4.73
N LYS A 50 -23.35 1.33 5.41
CA LYS A 50 -24.14 2.37 6.08
C LYS A 50 -23.35 2.97 7.23
N GLN A 51 -23.39 4.28 7.35
CA GLN A 51 -22.78 5.01 8.46
C GLN A 51 -23.82 5.90 9.11
N GLU A 52 -23.94 5.81 10.43
CA GLU A 52 -24.90 6.64 11.18
C GLU A 52 -24.58 8.13 10.99
N GLY A 53 -25.60 8.90 10.61
CA GLY A 53 -25.49 10.34 10.37
C GLY A 53 -24.59 10.75 9.18
N LYS A 54 -24.19 9.82 8.31
CA LYS A 54 -23.30 10.09 7.15
C LYS A 54 -23.82 9.39 5.89
N LYS A 55 -23.36 9.87 4.73
CA LYS A 55 -23.62 9.18 3.45
C LYS A 55 -23.03 7.79 3.48
N ASP A 56 -23.75 6.83 2.90
CA ASP A 56 -23.28 5.48 2.67
C ASP A 56 -21.94 5.50 1.93
N ARG A 57 -21.01 4.65 2.38
CA ARG A 57 -19.72 4.47 1.70
C ARG A 57 -19.79 3.23 0.81
N LEU A 58 -19.61 3.43 -0.49
CA LEU A 58 -19.38 2.32 -1.40
C LEU A 58 -18.02 1.68 -1.09
N ILE A 59 -18.02 0.40 -0.72
CA ILE A 59 -16.83 -0.39 -0.43
C ILE A 59 -16.57 -1.34 -1.59
N THR A 60 -15.32 -1.38 -2.06
CA THR A 60 -14.79 -2.37 -3.02
C THR A 60 -13.92 -3.37 -2.25
N ALA A 61 -14.39 -4.61 -2.07
CA ALA A 61 -13.65 -5.64 -1.37
C ALA A 61 -13.07 -6.68 -2.34
N PRO A 62 -11.77 -6.99 -2.27
CA PRO A 62 -11.17 -8.06 -3.07
C PRO A 62 -11.68 -9.43 -2.64
N ASN A 63 -11.64 -10.41 -3.55
CA ASN A 63 -11.77 -11.82 -3.18
C ASN A 63 -10.57 -12.29 -2.32
N ASP A 64 -10.67 -13.48 -1.75
CA ASP A 64 -9.66 -13.96 -0.79
C ASP A 64 -8.28 -14.19 -1.43
N ASP A 65 -8.23 -14.60 -2.68
CA ASP A 65 -6.98 -14.79 -3.42
C ASP A 65 -6.23 -13.47 -3.64
N LEU A 66 -6.91 -12.46 -4.17
CA LEU A 66 -6.32 -11.13 -4.35
C LEU A 66 -5.94 -10.51 -3.02
N LYS A 67 -6.80 -10.67 -2.00
CA LYS A 67 -6.53 -10.20 -0.64
C LYS A 67 -5.27 -10.85 -0.05
N ARG A 68 -5.02 -12.13 -0.31
CA ARG A 68 -3.81 -12.85 0.12
C ARG A 68 -2.55 -12.22 -0.50
N VAL A 69 -2.56 -11.96 -1.80
CA VAL A 69 -1.44 -11.32 -2.51
C VAL A 69 -1.22 -9.89 -2.01
N GLN A 70 -2.28 -9.08 -1.92
CA GLN A 70 -2.21 -7.71 -1.40
C GLN A 70 -1.67 -7.65 0.04
N LYS A 71 -2.11 -8.58 0.90
CA LYS A 71 -1.59 -8.70 2.27
C LYS A 71 -0.10 -9.05 2.28
N ARG A 72 0.35 -9.90 1.36
CA ARG A 72 1.77 -10.23 1.22
C ARG A 72 2.60 -9.02 0.80
N VAL A 73 2.13 -8.25 -0.19
CA VAL A 73 2.77 -6.98 -0.59
C VAL A 73 2.84 -6.02 0.60
N LEU A 74 1.72 -5.83 1.32
CA LEU A 74 1.67 -4.98 2.51
C LEU A 74 2.68 -5.43 3.58
N GLN A 75 2.79 -6.74 3.85
CA GLN A 75 3.75 -7.25 4.83
C GLN A 75 5.20 -6.90 4.45
N LEU A 76 5.55 -7.03 3.17
CA LEU A 76 6.89 -6.71 2.68
C LEU A 76 7.16 -5.20 2.77
N LEU A 77 6.24 -4.37 2.29
CA LEU A 77 6.35 -2.90 2.33
C LEU A 77 6.25 -2.33 3.75
N SER A 78 5.55 -2.99 4.68
CA SER A 78 5.42 -2.51 6.07
C SER A 78 6.73 -2.50 6.83
N ARG A 79 7.76 -3.18 6.30
CA ARG A 79 9.12 -3.20 6.86
C ARG A 79 9.97 -2.02 6.37
N LEU A 80 9.47 -1.22 5.45
CA LEU A 80 10.18 -0.01 5.04
C LEU A 80 10.15 1.02 6.17
N GLU A 81 11.29 1.67 6.36
CA GLU A 81 11.36 2.93 7.07
C GLU A 81 10.48 3.94 6.35
N ARG A 82 9.59 4.58 7.11
CA ARG A 82 8.67 5.57 6.59
C ARG A 82 8.97 6.92 7.24
N PRO A 83 8.72 8.02 6.52
CA PRO A 83 8.96 9.34 7.07
C PRO A 83 8.29 9.56 8.43
N SER A 84 8.96 10.29 9.32
CA SER A 84 8.47 10.52 10.69
C SER A 84 7.10 11.22 10.70
N TRP A 85 6.85 12.11 9.74
CA TRP A 85 5.59 12.84 9.56
C TRP A 85 4.43 11.97 9.06
N LEU A 86 4.66 10.75 8.57
CA LEU A 86 3.58 9.85 8.19
C LEU A 86 2.92 9.26 9.45
N ILE A 87 1.73 9.76 9.78
CA ILE A 87 0.96 9.28 10.93
C ILE A 87 -0.09 8.24 10.53
N SER A 88 -0.83 8.50 9.45
CA SER A 88 -1.89 7.61 8.97
C SER A 88 -1.34 6.28 8.45
N GLY A 89 -1.99 5.18 8.81
CA GLY A 89 -1.62 3.84 8.34
C GLY A 89 -0.28 3.33 8.85
N GLU A 90 0.33 3.99 9.85
CA GLU A 90 1.57 3.54 10.49
C GLU A 90 1.28 2.89 11.85
N ARG A 91 1.92 1.74 12.07
CA ARG A 91 1.71 0.97 13.29
C ARG A 91 2.30 1.71 14.50
N GLY A 92 1.50 1.84 15.54
CA GLY A 92 1.92 2.50 16.78
C GLY A 92 1.83 4.02 16.75
N LYS A 93 1.33 4.60 15.66
CA LYS A 93 0.96 6.02 15.60
C LYS A 93 -0.56 6.18 15.58
N SER A 94 -1.02 7.31 16.06
CA SER A 94 -2.44 7.63 16.21
C SER A 94 -2.73 9.08 15.83
N TYR A 95 -4.01 9.43 15.68
CA TYR A 95 -4.42 10.82 15.44
C TYR A 95 -4.02 11.76 16.59
N ILE A 96 -3.82 11.22 17.80
CA ILE A 96 -3.30 11.98 18.95
C ILE A 96 -1.85 12.42 18.69
N ASP A 97 -1.03 11.55 18.10
CA ASP A 97 0.36 11.87 17.75
C ASP A 97 0.43 12.93 16.63
N ASN A 98 -0.53 12.89 15.69
CA ASN A 98 -0.69 13.96 14.72
C ASN A 98 -0.97 15.30 15.42
N ALA A 99 -1.95 15.35 16.33
CA ALA A 99 -2.32 16.56 17.05
C ALA A 99 -1.18 17.13 17.91
N LYS A 100 -0.40 16.26 18.57
CA LYS A 100 0.78 16.67 19.35
C LYS A 100 1.81 17.42 18.50
N THR A 101 2.05 16.97 17.27
CA THR A 101 2.99 17.62 16.34
C THR A 101 2.59 19.07 16.04
N HIS A 102 1.30 19.40 16.11
CA HIS A 102 0.77 20.73 15.80
C HIS A 102 0.39 21.57 17.03
N GLN A 103 0.55 21.05 18.26
CA GLN A 103 0.04 21.70 19.47
C GLN A 103 0.58 23.12 19.71
N LYS A 104 1.81 23.41 19.28
CA LYS A 104 2.47 24.72 19.45
C LYS A 104 2.32 25.63 18.22
N SER A 105 1.63 25.18 17.17
CA SER A 105 1.46 25.95 15.94
C SER A 105 0.41 27.05 16.15
N LYS A 106 0.79 28.31 15.85
CA LYS A 106 -0.15 29.45 15.90
C LYS A 106 -1.16 29.44 14.75
N TYR A 107 -0.79 28.82 13.63
CA TYR A 107 -1.61 28.70 12.43
C TYR A 107 -1.49 27.27 11.88
N VAL A 108 -2.59 26.73 11.34
CA VAL A 108 -2.63 25.39 10.75
C VAL A 108 -3.28 25.48 9.38
N LEU A 109 -2.56 25.02 8.36
CA LEU A 109 -3.12 24.81 7.03
C LEU A 109 -3.63 23.38 6.93
N THR A 110 -4.90 23.23 6.55
CA THR A 110 -5.50 21.91 6.33
C THR A 110 -5.68 21.70 4.82
N ILE A 111 -5.23 20.54 4.34
CA ILE A 111 -5.29 20.15 2.94
C ILE A 111 -5.89 18.75 2.90
N ASP A 112 -6.85 18.53 2.01
CA ASP A 112 -7.46 17.22 1.77
C ASP A 112 -7.50 16.91 0.27
N ILE A 113 -7.29 15.63 -0.07
CA ILE A 113 -7.31 15.16 -1.46
C ILE A 113 -8.68 14.55 -1.74
N ARG A 114 -9.45 15.23 -2.59
CA ARG A 114 -10.78 14.74 -3.01
C ARG A 114 -10.66 13.36 -3.66
N SER A 115 -11.45 12.41 -3.17
CA SER A 115 -11.57 11.07 -3.73
C SER A 115 -10.21 10.38 -3.95
N PHE A 116 -9.26 10.52 -3.01
CA PHE A 116 -7.89 10.00 -3.10
C PHE A 116 -7.77 8.64 -3.80
N TYR A 117 -8.48 7.61 -3.31
CA TYR A 117 -8.42 6.27 -3.89
C TYR A 117 -8.98 6.17 -5.32
N GLY A 118 -10.09 6.86 -5.61
CA GLY A 118 -10.70 6.87 -6.94
C GLY A 118 -9.89 7.65 -7.98
N ASN A 119 -9.08 8.61 -7.52
CA ASN A 119 -8.20 9.42 -8.36
C ASN A 119 -6.75 8.93 -8.41
N THR A 120 -6.43 7.82 -7.74
CA THR A 120 -5.10 7.20 -7.83
C THR A 120 -5.01 6.42 -9.12
N ILE A 121 -4.37 7.00 -10.14
CA ILE A 121 -4.20 6.34 -11.44
C ILE A 121 -3.10 5.28 -11.40
N ARG A 122 -3.25 4.27 -12.27
CA ARG A 122 -2.29 3.16 -12.45
C ARG A 122 -0.86 3.65 -12.66
N GLU A 123 -0.68 4.74 -13.42
CA GLU A 123 0.65 5.29 -13.74
C GLU A 123 1.45 5.65 -12.49
N TYR A 124 0.84 6.27 -11.47
CA TYR A 124 1.57 6.61 -10.25
C TYR A 124 2.07 5.38 -9.48
N VAL A 125 1.30 4.29 -9.52
CA VAL A 125 1.70 3.02 -8.90
C VAL A 125 2.84 2.39 -9.70
N TYR A 126 2.75 2.41 -11.04
CA TYR A 126 3.81 1.94 -11.92
C TYR A 126 5.12 2.71 -11.72
N LEU A 127 5.06 4.05 -11.70
CA LEU A 127 6.21 4.92 -11.48
C LEU A 127 6.88 4.66 -10.13
N PHE A 128 6.10 4.41 -9.07
CA PHE A 128 6.66 4.01 -7.78
C PHE A 128 7.49 2.71 -7.89
N TRP A 129 6.98 1.68 -8.56
CA TRP A 129 7.72 0.43 -8.73
C TRP A 129 8.94 0.57 -9.65
N ARG A 130 8.80 1.33 -10.73
CA ARG A 130 9.87 1.53 -11.71
C ARG A 130 10.99 2.42 -11.16
N ASP A 131 10.66 3.55 -10.55
CA ASP A 131 11.64 4.60 -10.21
C ASP A 131 12.11 4.48 -8.75
N GLU A 132 11.19 4.42 -7.79
CA GLU A 132 11.54 4.35 -6.37
C GLU A 132 12.08 2.97 -5.98
N MET A 133 11.45 1.91 -6.48
CA MET A 133 11.91 0.54 -6.26
C MET A 133 12.91 0.07 -7.33
N MET A 134 13.19 0.87 -8.37
CA MET A 134 14.13 0.53 -9.45
C MET A 134 13.88 -0.84 -10.12
N MET A 135 12.61 -1.26 -10.19
CA MET A 135 12.24 -2.50 -10.86
C MET A 135 12.42 -2.36 -12.38
N SER A 136 12.61 -3.47 -13.10
CA SER A 136 12.55 -3.41 -14.57
C SER A 136 11.12 -3.15 -15.02
N ASN A 137 10.93 -2.48 -16.17
CA ASN A 137 9.62 -2.16 -16.73
C ASN A 137 8.67 -3.37 -16.72
N ASP A 138 9.15 -4.52 -17.18
CA ASP A 138 8.37 -5.76 -17.25
C ASP A 138 7.90 -6.26 -15.87
N THR A 139 8.73 -6.13 -14.83
CA THR A 139 8.34 -6.50 -13.47
C THR A 139 7.50 -5.44 -12.75
N ALA A 140 7.68 -4.15 -13.08
CA ALA A 140 6.89 -3.06 -12.53
C ALA A 140 5.47 -3.02 -13.13
N GLU A 141 5.31 -3.50 -14.37
CA GLU A 141 4.04 -3.59 -15.09
C GLU A 141 3.18 -4.79 -14.67
N SER A 142 3.82 -5.87 -14.17
CA SER A 142 3.20 -7.14 -13.77
C SER A 142 2.34 -7.04 -12.52
#